data_AF-A0A7S0EVA9-F1
#
_entry.id   AF-A0A7S0EVA9-F1
#
_cell.length_a   1.000
_cell.length_b   1.000
_cell.length_c   1.000
_cell.angle_alpha   90.00
_cell.angle_beta   90.00
_cell.angle_gamma   90.00
#
_symmetry.space_group_name_H-M   'P 1'
#
loop_
_entity.id
_entity.type
_entity.pdbx_description
1 polymer ?
#
loop_
_entity_poly.entity_id
_entity_poly.type
_entity_poly.pdbx_seq_one_letter_code
_entity_poly.pdbx_strand_id
1 'polypeptide(L)'
;AVHTVLAHRFRGLSVVEIGTRNGDGVACWAHFAKTVTAVEMDKRYCQRLRERQSATPGAAAFDVVCSPFPSGWPAHSAWSQTDVFTWWVGGDGNKKLLTQLTNNSSRFATHAEAVILFDTRYN
;
A
#
# COMPACT_ATOMS: atom_id res chain seq x y z
N ALA A 1 -18.11 -2.81 -1.16
CA ALA A 1 -17.11 -1.84 -0.68
C ALA A 1 -15.97 -1.74 -1.69
N VAL A 2 -15.29 -0.60 -1.82
CA VAL A 2 -14.15 -0.40 -2.77
C VAL A 2 -13.10 -1.50 -2.65
N HIS A 3 -12.80 -1.94 -1.43
CA HIS A 3 -11.86 -3.03 -1.16
C HIS A 3 -12.22 -4.35 -1.86
N THR A 4 -13.52 -4.71 -1.90
CA THR A 4 -14.00 -5.94 -2.57
C THR A 4 -13.84 -5.87 -4.09
N VAL A 5 -14.05 -4.69 -4.68
CA VAL A 5 -13.88 -4.48 -6.13
C VAL A 5 -12.41 -4.64 -6.50
N LEU A 6 -11.51 -4.06 -5.69
CA LEU A 6 -10.07 -4.09 -5.96
C LEU A 6 -9.41 -5.42 -5.59
N ALA A 7 -10.00 -6.21 -4.70
CA ALA A 7 -9.50 -7.55 -4.37
C ALA A 7 -9.36 -8.43 -5.62
N HIS A 8 -10.26 -8.31 -6.60
CA HIS A 8 -10.13 -8.99 -7.88
C HIS A 8 -8.97 -8.44 -8.72
N ARG A 9 -8.80 -7.12 -8.75
CA ARG A 9 -7.72 -6.46 -9.49
C ARG A 9 -6.34 -6.78 -8.93
N PHE A 10 -6.24 -7.00 -7.62
CA PHE A 10 -4.99 -7.23 -6.91
C PHE A 10 -4.63 -8.71 -6.75
N ARG A 11 -5.48 -9.61 -7.26
CA ARG A 11 -5.24 -11.05 -7.14
C ARG A 11 -3.91 -11.45 -7.77
N GLY A 12 -3.07 -12.12 -6.99
CA GLY A 12 -1.76 -12.59 -7.43
C GLY A 12 -0.70 -11.49 -7.65
N LEU A 13 -1.00 -10.23 -7.32
CA LEU A 13 -0.08 -9.11 -7.43
C LEU A 13 0.58 -8.77 -6.08
N SER A 14 1.74 -8.14 -6.11
CA SER A 14 2.40 -7.52 -4.96
C SER A 14 1.88 -6.09 -4.80
N VAL A 15 1.23 -5.79 -3.68
CA VAL A 15 0.53 -4.51 -3.46
C VAL A 15 1.16 -3.73 -2.30
N VAL A 16 1.40 -2.44 -2.52
CA VAL A 16 1.76 -1.49 -1.46
C VAL A 16 0.64 -0.49 -1.27
N GLU A 17 0.12 -0.42 -0.05
CA GLU A 17 -0.86 0.60 0.35
C GLU A 17 -0.20 1.68 1.21
N ILE A 18 -0.19 2.92 0.71
CA ILE A 18 0.42 4.07 1.38
C ILE A 18 -0.64 4.82 2.20
N GLY A 19 -0.36 4.98 3.49
CA GLY A 19 -1.23 5.70 4.43
C GLY A 19 -2.53 4.96 4.73
N THR A 20 -2.47 3.63 4.88
CA THR A 20 -3.64 2.77 5.11
C THR A 20 -4.37 3.02 6.44
N ARG A 21 -3.73 3.73 7.39
CA ARG A 21 -4.25 3.97 8.74
C ARG A 21 -4.56 2.67 9.48
N ASN A 22 -5.85 2.31 9.57
CA ASN A 22 -6.28 1.11 10.30
C ASN A 22 -5.98 -0.20 9.55
N GLY A 23 -5.67 -0.16 8.26
CA GLY A 23 -5.29 -1.36 7.53
C GLY A 23 -6.46 -2.15 6.94
N ASP A 24 -7.60 -1.53 6.71
CA ASP A 24 -8.80 -2.25 6.25
C ASP A 24 -8.64 -2.75 4.81
N GLY A 25 -7.94 -2.00 3.95
CA GLY A 25 -7.59 -2.40 2.60
C GLY A 25 -6.57 -3.53 2.57
N VAL A 26 -5.40 -3.32 3.19
CA VAL A 26 -4.38 -4.38 3.28
C VAL A 26 -4.89 -5.69 3.87
N ALA A 27 -5.71 -5.64 4.92
CA ALA A 27 -6.28 -6.84 5.52
C ALA A 27 -7.23 -7.57 4.55
N CYS A 28 -8.00 -6.83 3.76
CA CYS A 28 -8.86 -7.42 2.74
C CYS A 28 -8.06 -8.04 1.59
N TRP A 29 -7.05 -7.34 1.09
CA TRP A 29 -6.31 -7.76 -0.10
C TRP A 29 -5.28 -8.85 0.19
N ALA A 30 -4.80 -8.97 1.42
CA ALA A 30 -3.86 -10.02 1.82
C ALA A 30 -4.41 -11.43 1.57
N HIS A 31 -5.73 -11.60 1.51
CA HIS A 31 -6.36 -12.88 1.15
C HIS A 31 -6.22 -13.27 -0.33
N PHE A 32 -5.89 -12.34 -1.22
CA PHE A 32 -5.94 -12.56 -2.68
C PHE A 32 -4.66 -12.15 -3.40
N ALA A 33 -3.97 -11.14 -2.89
CA ALA A 33 -2.71 -10.65 -3.41
C ALA A 33 -1.58 -11.65 -3.12
N LYS A 34 -0.52 -11.59 -3.92
CA LYS A 34 0.69 -12.39 -3.70
C LYS A 34 1.44 -11.91 -2.45
N THR A 35 1.57 -10.59 -2.31
CA THR A 35 2.08 -9.93 -1.11
C THR A 35 1.33 -8.62 -0.91
N VAL A 36 1.20 -8.19 0.34
CA VAL A 36 0.65 -6.87 0.68
C VAL A 36 1.55 -6.22 1.70
N THR A 37 1.88 -4.94 1.49
CA THR A 37 2.66 -4.14 2.43
C THR A 37 1.91 -2.85 2.76
N ALA A 38 1.66 -2.65 4.04
CA ALA A 38 1.12 -1.41 4.59
C ALA A 38 2.26 -0.43 4.88
N VAL A 39 2.16 0.80 4.40
CA VAL A 39 3.10 1.88 4.71
C VAL A 39 2.36 2.93 5.53
N GLU A 40 2.83 3.21 6.74
CA GLU A 40 2.17 4.14 7.66
C GLU A 40 3.19 4.95 8.47
N MET A 41 3.00 6.26 8.57
CA MET A 41 3.91 7.16 9.28
C MET A 41 3.43 7.54 10.68
N ASP A 42 2.12 7.55 10.93
CA ASP A 42 1.59 7.81 12.27
C ASP A 42 1.85 6.59 13.15
N LYS A 43 2.63 6.80 14.22
CA LYS A 43 3.06 5.75 15.15
C LYS A 43 1.89 4.96 15.74
N ARG A 44 0.73 5.60 15.96
CA ARG A 44 -0.45 4.94 16.55
C ARG A 44 -1.08 3.96 15.57
N TYR A 45 -1.20 4.35 14.31
CA TYR A 45 -1.72 3.46 13.27
C TYR A 45 -0.72 2.35 12.93
N CYS A 46 0.58 2.67 12.85
CA CYS A 46 1.64 1.68 12.74
C CYS A 46 1.55 0.59 13.83
N GLN A 47 1.38 0.97 15.10
CA GLN A 47 1.26 0.01 16.18
C GLN A 47 0.05 -0.93 15.97
N ARG A 48 -1.12 -0.37 15.65
CA ARG A 48 -2.33 -1.15 15.36
C ARG A 48 -2.14 -2.10 14.17
N LEU A 49 -1.42 -1.68 13.13
CA LEU A 49 -1.12 -2.53 11.97
C LEU A 49 -0.25 -3.72 12.37
N ARG A 50 0.76 -3.51 13.22
CA ARG A 50 1.60 -4.60 13.74
C ARG A 50 0.83 -5.58 14.61
N GLU A 51 -0.08 -5.08 15.44
CA GLU A 51 -0.99 -5.91 16.24
C GLU A 51 -1.93 -6.73 15.35
N ARG A 52 -2.45 -6.15 14.26
CA ARG A 52 -3.26 -6.88 13.27
C ARG A 52 -2.44 -7.92 12.50
N GLN A 53 -1.21 -7.58 12.12
CA GLN A 53 -0.29 -8.49 11.45
C GLN A 53 -0.01 -9.73 12.32
N SER A 54 0.26 -9.56 13.61
CA SER A 54 0.50 -10.69 14.52
C SER A 54 -0.75 -11.52 14.81
N ALA A 55 -1.94 -10.90 14.76
CA ALA A 55 -3.22 -11.59 14.93
C ALA A 55 -3.69 -12.37 13.70
N THR A 56 -3.05 -12.20 12.53
CA THR A 56 -3.47 -12.82 11.25
C THR A 56 -2.38 -13.75 10.71
N PRO A 57 -2.12 -14.91 11.34
CA PRO A 57 -1.10 -15.84 10.86
C PRO A 57 -1.52 -16.56 9.56
N GLY A 58 -0.56 -16.80 8.66
CA GLY A 58 -0.75 -17.62 7.45
C GLY A 58 -0.87 -16.82 6.15
N ALA A 59 -1.49 -17.40 5.12
CA ALA A 59 -1.53 -16.88 3.75
C ALA A 59 -2.27 -15.55 3.56
N ALA A 60 -2.91 -15.02 4.61
CA ALA A 60 -3.59 -13.72 4.63
C ALA A 60 -2.80 -12.64 5.41
N ALA A 61 -1.54 -12.89 5.72
CA ALA A 61 -0.67 -11.92 6.38
C ALA A 61 -0.23 -10.80 5.43
N PHE A 62 -0.02 -9.60 5.97
CA PHE A 62 0.58 -8.46 5.28
C PHE A 62 1.79 -7.94 6.06
N ASP A 63 2.71 -7.27 5.38
CA ASP A 63 3.87 -6.62 5.99
C ASP A 63 3.55 -5.18 6.41
N VAL A 64 4.29 -4.66 7.39
CA VAL A 64 4.09 -3.30 7.92
C VAL A 64 5.40 -2.51 7.92
N VAL A 65 5.43 -1.45 7.12
CA VAL A 65 6.51 -0.47 7.07
C VAL A 65 6.09 0.81 7.79
N CYS A 66 6.64 1.03 8.98
CA CYS A 66 6.34 2.19 9.80
C CYS A 66 7.29 3.35 9.52
N SER A 67 7.05 4.08 8.43
CA SER A 67 7.89 5.21 8.00
C SER A 67 7.12 6.14 7.06
N PRO A 68 7.51 7.42 6.92
CA PRO A 68 6.98 8.25 5.83
C PRO A 68 7.40 7.65 4.48
N PHE A 69 6.49 7.64 3.50
CA PHE A 69 6.84 7.26 2.14
C PHE A 69 7.66 8.38 1.46
N PRO A 70 8.76 8.08 0.74
CA PRO A 70 9.37 6.78 0.44
C PRO A 70 10.57 6.41 1.34
N SER A 71 10.67 6.95 2.55
CA SER A 71 11.86 6.86 3.42
C SER A 71 12.21 5.46 3.96
N GLY A 72 11.30 4.47 3.85
CA GLY A 72 11.57 3.06 4.19
C GLY A 72 12.44 2.30 3.18
N TRP A 73 13.03 2.99 2.20
CA TRP A 73 13.94 2.46 1.18
C TRP A 73 15.40 2.44 1.67
N PRO A 74 16.24 1.44 1.30
CA PRO A 74 15.96 0.21 0.54
C PRO A 74 15.65 -1.00 1.43
N ALA A 75 15.45 -0.81 2.74
CA ALA A 75 15.43 -1.90 3.71
C ALA A 75 14.30 -2.93 3.50
N HIS A 76 13.29 -2.61 2.69
CA HIS A 76 12.17 -3.50 2.41
C HIS A 76 12.16 -3.93 0.94
N SER A 77 12.18 -5.24 0.67
CA SER A 77 12.14 -5.78 -0.70
C SER A 77 10.86 -5.44 -1.46
N ALA A 78 9.78 -5.07 -0.75
CA ALA A 78 8.49 -4.73 -1.35
C ALA A 78 8.65 -3.75 -2.52
N TRP A 79 9.46 -2.70 -2.39
CA TRP A 79 9.42 -1.64 -3.41
C TRP A 79 9.97 -2.05 -4.78
N SER A 80 10.97 -2.93 -4.85
CA SER A 80 11.49 -3.44 -6.13
C SER A 80 10.66 -4.59 -6.71
N GLN A 81 9.70 -5.12 -5.95
CA GLN A 81 8.83 -6.23 -6.33
C GLN A 81 7.35 -5.83 -6.44
N THR A 82 7.03 -4.56 -6.18
CA THR A 82 5.65 -4.06 -6.17
C THR A 82 5.13 -3.98 -7.59
N ASP A 83 3.95 -4.56 -7.81
CA ASP A 83 3.19 -4.41 -9.04
C ASP A 83 2.27 -3.18 -8.95
N VAL A 84 1.71 -2.91 -7.76
CA VAL A 84 0.73 -1.84 -7.56
C VAL A 84 1.02 -1.01 -6.31
N PHE A 85 1.06 0.31 -6.47
CA PHE A 85 0.94 1.29 -5.39
C PHE A 85 -0.49 1.83 -5.31
N THR A 86 -1.05 1.96 -4.11
CA THR A 86 -2.39 2.53 -3.91
C THR A 86 -2.51 3.30 -2.59
N TRP A 87 -3.49 4.20 -2.47
CA TRP A 87 -3.71 5.05 -1.29
C TRP A 87 -5.11 5.68 -1.25
N TRP A 88 -5.50 6.20 -0.07
CA TRP A 88 -6.81 6.81 0.21
C TRP A 88 -6.80 8.34 0.38
N VAL A 89 -5.64 8.99 0.30
CA VAL A 89 -5.46 10.39 0.74
C VAL A 89 -6.29 11.41 -0.07
N GLY A 90 -6.44 11.21 -1.38
CA GLY A 90 -7.19 12.12 -2.26
C GLY A 90 -6.55 13.50 -2.45
N GLY A 91 -7.18 14.35 -3.27
CA GLY A 91 -6.82 15.76 -3.46
C GLY A 91 -5.33 16.02 -3.75
N ASP A 92 -4.74 17.00 -3.06
CA ASP A 92 -3.29 17.29 -3.18
C ASP A 92 -2.40 16.16 -2.66
N GLY A 93 -2.94 15.23 -1.86
CA GLY A 93 -2.24 14.01 -1.46
C GLY A 93 -1.90 13.12 -2.67
N ASN A 94 -2.80 13.01 -3.65
CA ASN A 94 -2.54 12.27 -4.88
C ASN A 94 -1.34 12.84 -5.63
N LYS A 95 -1.31 14.18 -5.82
CA LYS A 95 -0.21 14.85 -6.53
C LYS A 95 1.12 14.62 -5.81
N LYS A 96 1.15 14.79 -4.48
CA LYS A 96 2.37 14.58 -3.67
C LYS A 96 2.89 13.15 -3.81
N LEU A 97 2.02 12.14 -3.68
CA LEU A 97 2.41 10.75 -3.79
C LEU A 97 2.85 10.37 -5.21
N LEU A 98 2.14 10.85 -6.24
CA LEU A 98 2.57 10.66 -7.63
C LEU A 98 3.93 11.31 -7.91
N THR A 99 4.17 12.54 -7.45
CA THR A 99 5.49 13.18 -7.57
C THR A 99 6.57 12.36 -6.86
N GLN A 100 6.29 11.84 -5.67
CA GLN A 100 7.23 10.96 -4.98
C GLN A 100 7.48 9.66 -5.76
N LEU A 101 6.46 9.04 -6.33
CA LEU A 101 6.61 7.84 -7.17
C LEU A 101 7.46 8.12 -8.41
N THR A 102 7.16 9.20 -9.15
CA THR A 102 7.92 9.59 -10.34
C THR A 102 9.38 9.87 -10.02
N ASN A 103 9.65 10.66 -8.98
CA ASN A 103 11.01 11.03 -8.57
C ASN A 103 11.84 9.83 -8.07
N ASN A 104 11.18 8.73 -7.70
CA ASN A 104 11.82 7.52 -7.20
C ASN A 104 11.62 6.32 -8.14
N SER A 105 11.17 6.54 -9.37
CA SER A 105 10.77 5.48 -10.31
C SER A 105 11.86 4.44 -10.59
N SER A 106 13.14 4.85 -10.60
CA SER A 106 14.29 3.95 -10.74
C SER A 106 14.45 2.94 -9.60
N ARG A 107 13.72 3.11 -8.50
CA ARG A 107 13.74 2.23 -7.32
C ARG A 107 12.63 1.18 -7.33
N PHE A 108 11.67 1.30 -8.24
CA PHE A 108 10.51 0.43 -8.31
C PHE A 108 10.62 -0.53 -9.49
N ALA A 109 9.78 -1.57 -9.49
CA ALA A 109 9.65 -2.42 -10.66
C ALA A 109 9.22 -1.57 -11.86
N THR A 110 9.78 -1.85 -13.05
CA THR A 110 9.52 -1.05 -14.26
C THR A 110 8.07 -1.14 -14.74
N HIS A 111 7.35 -2.19 -14.33
CA HIS A 111 5.93 -2.40 -14.59
C HIS A 111 5.01 -1.93 -13.46
N ALA A 112 5.56 -1.33 -12.38
CA ALA A 112 4.76 -0.88 -11.26
C ALA A 112 3.78 0.22 -11.69
N GLU A 113 2.53 0.11 -11.25
CA GLU A 113 1.48 1.08 -11.55
C GLU A 113 0.92 1.71 -10.27
N ALA A 114 0.33 2.90 -10.41
CA ALA A 114 -0.40 3.55 -9.32
C ALA A 114 -1.91 3.43 -9.56
N VAL A 115 -2.63 2.85 -8.60
CA VAL A 115 -4.10 2.77 -8.60
C VAL A 115 -4.64 3.76 -7.57
N ILE A 116 -5.21 4.85 -8.06
CA ILE A 116 -5.72 5.96 -7.24
C ILE A 116 -7.20 5.70 -6.91
N LEU A 117 -7.52 5.64 -5.62
CA LEU A 117 -8.85 5.25 -5.14
C LEU A 117 -9.85 6.40 -5.11
N PHE A 118 -9.35 7.60 -4.81
CA PHE A 118 -10.14 8.83 -4.75
C PHE A 118 -9.44 9.89 -5.57
N ASP A 119 -9.97 10.22 -6.75
CA ASP A 119 -9.64 11.43 -7.48
C ASP A 119 -10.85 12.35 -7.45
N THR A 120 -10.66 13.57 -6.94
CA THR A 120 -11.72 14.57 -6.80
C THR A 120 -12.22 15.11 -8.14
N ARG A 121 -11.65 14.68 -9.28
CA ARG A 121 -12.18 15.01 -10.61
C ARG A 121 -13.56 14.42 -10.91
N TYR A 122 -14.04 13.45 -10.13
CA TYR A 122 -15.31 12.76 -10.35
C TYR A 122 -16.30 12.86 -9.17
N ASN A 123 -16.12 13.84 -8.29
CA ASN A 123 -17.12 14.23 -7.28
C ASN A 123 -17.93 15.43 -7.77
#